data_AF-A0A816ZUL6-F1
#
_entry.id   AF-A0A816ZUL6-F1
#
_cell.length_a   1.000
_cell.length_b   1.000
_cell.length_c   1.000
_cell.angle_alpha   90.00
_cell.angle_beta   90.00
_cell.angle_gamma   90.00
#
_symmetry.space_group_name_H-M   'P 1'
#
loop_
_entity.id
_entity.type
_entity.pdbx_description
1 polymer ?
#
loop_
_entity_poly.entity_id
_entity_poly.type
_entity_poly.pdbx_seq_one_letter_code
_entity_poly.pdbx_strand_id
1 'polypeptide(L)'
;MDLVLQRKSLEEEKAKSRQGTRTDLIEDNSNIRSPVTLSSDNKGKTLEILAKQADVSYGKLFQYNKILEKGSEEEKLAVRNNEISIKGALQKIQKAERLENNKAVEWPKGKYLVIYADPHWSYGDERSGGSYGMAVDHYFKGKIFFLKLESYPFKASC
;
A
#
# COMPACT_ATOMS: atom_id res chain seq x y z
N MET A 1 18.10 -15.75 2.88
CA MET A 1 16.93 -15.41 2.03
C MET A 1 17.29 -15.47 0.55
N ASP A 2 18.29 -14.71 0.08
CA ASP A 2 18.67 -14.65 -1.35
C ASP A 2 18.96 -16.02 -1.98
N LEU A 3 19.73 -16.88 -1.31
CA LEU A 3 20.08 -18.21 -1.81
C LEU A 3 18.84 -19.09 -2.09
N VAL A 4 17.80 -18.96 -1.26
CA VAL A 4 16.56 -19.73 -1.41
C VAL A 4 15.75 -19.24 -2.60
N LEU A 5 15.80 -17.94 -2.90
CA LEU A 5 15.14 -17.37 -4.07
C LEU A 5 15.90 -17.66 -5.37
N GLN A 6 17.23 -17.64 -5.35
CA GLN A 6 18.04 -18.08 -6.48
C GLN A 6 17.81 -19.56 -6.80
N ARG A 7 17.63 -20.40 -5.77
CA ARG A 7 17.27 -21.80 -5.96
C ARG A 7 15.91 -21.95 -6.66
N LYS A 8 14.93 -21.11 -6.31
CA LYS A 8 13.61 -21.09 -6.97
C LYS A 8 13.74 -20.81 -8.48
N SER A 9 14.51 -19.78 -8.88
CA SER A 9 14.68 -19.46 -10.29
C SER A 9 15.40 -20.58 -11.06
N LEU A 10 16.41 -21.20 -10.45
CA LEU A 10 17.09 -22.37 -11.04
C LEU A 10 16.17 -23.58 -11.18
N GLU A 11 15.28 -23.82 -10.22
CA GLU A 11 14.29 -24.90 -10.30
C GLU A 11 13.25 -24.63 -11.41
N GLU A 12 12.83 -23.37 -11.59
CA GLU A 12 11.95 -22.93 -12.67
C GLU A 12 12.61 -23.10 -14.05
N GLU A 13 13.88 -22.74 -14.21
CA GLU A 13 14.65 -22.95 -15.44
C GLU A 13 14.81 -24.44 -15.77
N LYS A 14 15.14 -25.26 -14.77
CA LYS A 14 15.20 -26.72 -14.91
C LYS A 14 13.84 -27.33 -15.26
N ALA A 15 12.75 -26.79 -14.71
CA ALA A 15 11.40 -27.23 -15.06
C ALA A 15 11.06 -26.87 -16.51
N LYS A 16 11.41 -25.65 -16.96
CA LYS A 16 11.27 -25.20 -18.35
C LYS A 16 12.05 -26.09 -19.32
N SER A 17 13.31 -26.41 -18.99
CA SER A 17 14.14 -27.26 -19.85
C SER A 17 13.62 -28.70 -19.95
N ARG A 18 13.04 -29.24 -18.88
CA ARG A 18 12.38 -30.56 -18.87
C ARG A 18 11.11 -30.61 -19.73
N GLN A 19 10.37 -29.50 -19.81
CA GLN A 19 9.14 -29.42 -20.60
C GLN A 19 9.42 -29.30 -22.12
N GLY A 20 10.63 -28.91 -22.52
CA GLY A 20 11.01 -28.70 -23.91
C GLY A 20 10.28 -27.50 -24.55
N THR A 21 10.81 -26.99 -25.67
CA THR A 21 10.14 -26.00 -26.51
C THR A 21 9.33 -26.72 -27.59
N ARG A 22 8.17 -27.30 -27.25
CA ARG A 22 7.21 -27.69 -28.30
C ARG A 22 6.64 -26.42 -28.91
N THR A 23 7.02 -26.13 -30.15
CA THR A 23 6.49 -25.03 -30.98
C THR A 23 5.36 -25.49 -31.91
N ASP A 24 4.89 -26.72 -31.71
CA ASP A 24 4.06 -27.52 -32.60
C ASP A 24 2.73 -27.96 -31.96
N LEU A 25 2.38 -27.41 -30.79
CA LEU A 25 1.06 -27.58 -30.19
C LEU A 25 0.05 -26.66 -30.90
N ILE A 26 -0.55 -27.15 -31.97
CA ILE A 26 -1.82 -26.65 -32.48
C ILE A 26 -2.85 -26.87 -31.34
N GLU A 27 -3.64 -25.84 -31.03
CA GLU A 27 -4.69 -25.88 -30.00
C GLU A 27 -5.87 -26.77 -30.42
N ASP A 28 -5.63 -28.07 -30.62
CA ASP A 28 -6.70 -29.00 -30.97
C ASP A 28 -7.31 -29.62 -29.71
N ASN A 29 -8.53 -29.15 -29.43
CA ASN A 29 -9.57 -29.69 -28.56
C ASN A 29 -9.38 -29.58 -27.03
N SER A 30 -10.20 -28.69 -26.46
CA SER A 30 -10.46 -28.42 -25.04
C SER A 30 -11.07 -29.57 -24.22
N ASN A 31 -10.98 -30.83 -24.68
CA ASN A 31 -11.63 -31.98 -24.04
C ASN A 31 -10.66 -33.02 -23.45
N ILE A 32 -9.37 -32.69 -23.36
CA ILE A 32 -8.38 -33.55 -22.69
C ILE A 32 -8.56 -33.39 -21.18
N ARG A 33 -9.28 -34.34 -20.56
CA ARG A 33 -9.31 -34.49 -19.09
C ARG A 33 -7.88 -34.64 -18.59
N SER A 34 -7.37 -33.58 -17.95
CA SER A 34 -6.12 -33.62 -17.21
C SER A 34 -6.14 -34.83 -16.25
N PRO A 35 -5.05 -35.62 -16.15
CA PRO A 35 -5.01 -36.74 -15.22
C PRO A 35 -5.25 -36.22 -13.80
N VAL A 36 -6.32 -36.71 -13.18
CA VAL A 36 -6.86 -36.29 -11.87
C VAL A 36 -5.91 -36.61 -10.70
N THR A 37 -4.77 -37.25 -10.96
CA THR A 37 -3.89 -37.82 -9.93
C THR A 37 -2.68 -36.96 -9.55
N LEU A 38 -2.54 -35.73 -10.07
CA LEU A 38 -1.57 -34.79 -9.53
C LEU A 38 -2.10 -34.21 -8.21
N SER A 39 -1.68 -34.82 -7.09
CA SER A 39 -2.05 -34.43 -5.72
C SER A 39 -2.08 -32.90 -5.60
N SER A 40 -3.28 -32.35 -5.40
CA SER A 40 -3.53 -30.91 -5.28
C SER A 40 -2.84 -30.27 -4.07
N ASP A 41 -2.34 -31.09 -3.15
CA ASP A 41 -1.93 -30.68 -1.82
C ASP A 41 -0.79 -29.66 -1.79
N ASN A 42 -0.02 -29.56 -2.87
CA ASN A 42 1.11 -28.62 -2.99
C ASN A 42 0.93 -27.54 -4.06
N LYS A 43 -0.19 -27.50 -4.78
CA LYS A 43 -0.44 -26.45 -5.78
C LYS A 43 -0.54 -25.10 -5.06
N GLY A 44 0.39 -24.19 -5.36
CA GLY A 44 0.45 -22.84 -4.78
C GLY A 44 1.26 -22.67 -3.50
N LYS A 45 1.85 -23.73 -2.93
CA LYS A 45 2.61 -23.67 -1.65
C LYS A 45 4.11 -23.41 -1.79
N THR A 46 4.58 -23.02 -2.98
CA THR A 46 6.03 -22.87 -3.27
C THR A 46 6.72 -21.94 -2.28
N LEU A 47 6.10 -20.81 -1.95
CA LEU A 47 6.64 -19.85 -1.00
C LEU A 47 6.68 -20.38 0.44
N GLU A 48 5.73 -21.22 0.84
CA GLU A 48 5.75 -21.85 2.17
C GLU A 48 6.89 -22.86 2.30
N ILE A 49 7.15 -23.63 1.24
CA ILE A 49 8.27 -24.59 1.20
C ILE A 49 9.60 -23.83 1.28
N LEU A 50 9.75 -22.75 0.51
CA LEU A 50 10.93 -21.89 0.54
C LEU A 50 11.11 -21.22 1.91
N ALA A 51 10.02 -20.75 2.53
CA ALA A 51 10.06 -20.15 3.85
C ALA A 51 10.54 -21.15 4.92
N LYS A 52 10.02 -22.39 4.87
CA LYS A 52 10.49 -23.49 5.73
C LYS A 52 11.97 -23.81 5.52
N GLN A 53 12.44 -23.82 4.26
CA GLN A 53 13.86 -24.04 3.95
C GLN A 53 14.77 -22.93 4.48
N ALA A 54 14.29 -21.69 4.48
CA ALA A 54 15.02 -20.53 4.99
C ALA A 54 14.89 -20.34 6.50
N ASP A 55 14.14 -21.20 7.20
CA ASP A 55 13.78 -21.07 8.62
C ASP A 55 13.18 -19.70 8.98
N VAL A 56 12.24 -19.24 8.15
CA VAL A 56 11.57 -17.95 8.31
C VAL A 56 10.08 -18.09 8.12
N SER A 57 9.33 -17.15 8.69
CA SER A 57 7.89 -17.08 8.45
C SER A 57 7.60 -16.73 6.99
N TYR A 58 6.51 -17.30 6.46
CA TYR A 58 5.99 -16.98 5.13
C TYR A 58 5.88 -15.48 4.89
N GLY A 59 5.32 -14.74 5.85
CA GLY A 59 5.13 -13.29 5.75
C GLY A 59 6.46 -12.53 5.59
N LYS A 60 7.53 -12.98 6.25
CA LYS A 60 8.86 -12.36 6.14
C LYS A 60 9.46 -12.57 4.75
N LEU A 61 9.34 -13.78 4.20
CA LEU A 61 9.79 -14.10 2.84
C LEU A 61 8.98 -13.32 1.79
N PHE A 62 7.66 -13.23 1.98
CA PHE A 62 6.78 -12.46 1.10
C PHE A 62 7.13 -10.97 1.07
N GLN A 63 7.36 -10.36 2.22
CA GLN A 63 7.80 -8.96 2.31
C GLN A 63 9.16 -8.75 1.62
N TYR A 64 10.08 -9.70 1.78
CA TYR A 64 11.40 -9.65 1.15
C TYR A 64 11.30 -9.71 -0.39
N ASN A 65 10.48 -10.62 -0.94
CA ASN A 65 10.23 -10.67 -2.39
C ASN A 65 9.68 -9.36 -2.93
N LYS A 66 8.73 -8.75 -2.22
CA LYS A 66 8.14 -7.47 -2.62
C LYS A 66 9.17 -6.34 -2.66
N ILE A 67 10.17 -6.36 -1.77
CA ILE A 67 11.30 -5.40 -1.80
C ILE A 67 12.22 -5.68 -2.99
N LEU A 68 12.47 -6.93 -3.34
CA LEU A 68 13.29 -7.26 -4.52
C LEU A 68 12.62 -6.84 -5.84
N GLU A 69 11.30 -7.01 -5.93
CA GLU A 69 10.51 -6.63 -7.11
C GLU A 69 10.37 -5.12 -7.26
N LYS A 70 10.10 -4.39 -6.17
CA LYS A 70 9.71 -2.98 -6.23
C LYS A 70 10.70 -1.98 -5.65
N GLY A 71 11.62 -2.42 -4.81
CA GLY A 71 12.56 -1.55 -4.10
C GLY A 71 13.64 -0.98 -5.03
N SER A 72 14.22 0.15 -4.62
CA SER A 72 15.43 0.68 -5.26
C SER A 72 16.65 -0.23 -4.97
N GLU A 73 17.72 -0.10 -5.75
CA GLU A 73 18.95 -0.89 -5.51
C GLU A 73 19.55 -0.62 -4.13
N GLU A 74 19.51 0.64 -3.68
CA GLU A 74 19.95 1.04 -2.34
C GLU A 74 19.17 0.34 -1.23
N GLU A 75 17.84 0.26 -1.35
CA GLU A 75 17.00 -0.42 -0.36
C GLU A 75 17.24 -1.93 -0.35
N LYS A 76 17.47 -2.55 -1.51
CA LYS A 76 17.81 -3.98 -1.61
C LYS A 76 19.14 -4.26 -0.91
N LEU A 77 20.15 -3.42 -1.11
CA LEU A 77 21.46 -3.56 -0.47
C LEU A 77 21.37 -3.32 1.04
N ALA A 78 20.65 -2.27 1.48
CA ALA A 78 20.49 -1.97 2.89
C ALA A 78 19.78 -3.10 3.67
N VAL A 79 18.80 -3.77 3.04
CA VAL A 79 18.15 -4.94 3.64
C VAL A 79 19.10 -6.15 3.65
N ARG A 80 19.91 -6.36 2.61
CA ARG A 80 20.92 -7.43 2.57
C ARG A 80 22.00 -7.26 3.63
N ASN A 81 22.46 -6.03 3.84
CA ASN A 81 23.46 -5.68 4.86
C ASN A 81 22.88 -5.65 6.28
N ASN A 82 21.56 -5.88 6.44
CA ASN A 82 20.82 -5.72 7.70
C ASN A 82 20.88 -4.32 8.31
N GLU A 83 21.18 -3.29 7.52
CA GLU A 83 21.19 -1.88 7.96
C GLU A 83 19.76 -1.39 8.24
N ILE A 84 18.79 -1.90 7.49
CA ILE A 84 17.36 -1.56 7.61
C ILE A 84 16.56 -2.83 7.80
N SER A 85 15.57 -2.78 8.70
CA SER A 85 14.61 -3.88 8.85
C SER A 85 13.75 -4.06 7.59
N ILE A 86 13.44 -5.31 7.24
CA ILE A 86 12.57 -5.66 6.09
C ILE A 86 11.26 -4.86 6.12
N LYS A 87 10.62 -4.74 7.29
CA LYS A 87 9.38 -3.98 7.46
C LYS A 87 9.59 -2.48 7.20
N GLY A 88 10.69 -1.91 7.69
CA GLY A 88 11.01 -0.50 7.47
C GLY A 88 11.26 -0.18 6.00
N ALA A 89 12.00 -1.03 5.28
CA ALA A 89 12.22 -0.88 3.84
C ALA A 89 10.89 -0.95 3.07
N LEU A 90 10.03 -1.93 3.37
CA LEU A 90 8.73 -2.05 2.71
C LEU A 90 7.83 -0.82 2.95
N GLN A 91 7.87 -0.23 4.15
CA GLN A 91 7.11 0.98 4.46
C GLN A 91 7.59 2.19 3.65
N LYS A 92 8.91 2.33 3.43
CA LYS A 92 9.48 3.39 2.58
C LYS A 92 8.98 3.27 1.14
N ILE A 93 9.07 2.07 0.55
CA ILE A 93 8.54 1.77 -0.80
C ILE A 93 7.06 2.14 -0.90
N GLN A 94 6.23 1.68 0.04
CA GLN A 94 4.80 1.98 0.04
C GLN A 94 4.52 3.48 0.20
N LYS A 95 5.33 4.20 0.98
CA LYS A 95 5.18 5.64 1.14
C LYS A 95 5.47 6.37 -0.17
N ALA A 96 6.51 5.95 -0.90
CA ALA A 96 6.82 6.48 -2.23
C ALA A 96 5.67 6.20 -3.21
N GLU A 97 5.17 4.96 -3.30
CA GLU A 97 4.02 4.60 -4.14
C GLU A 97 2.77 5.44 -3.81
N ARG A 98 2.48 5.65 -2.51
CA ARG A 98 1.33 6.49 -2.11
C ARG A 98 1.51 7.94 -2.52
N LEU A 99 2.73 8.47 -2.45
CA LEU A 99 3.00 9.85 -2.80
C LEU A 99 2.88 10.07 -4.31
N GLU A 100 3.27 9.09 -5.13
CA GLU A 100 3.06 9.10 -6.58
C GLU A 100 1.58 8.99 -6.97
N ASN A 101 0.81 8.19 -6.24
CA ASN A 101 -0.63 8.01 -6.50
C ASN A 101 -1.47 9.19 -5.97
N ASN A 102 -1.08 9.78 -4.84
CA ASN A 102 -1.70 10.98 -4.28
C ASN A 102 -1.18 12.24 -4.97
N LYS A 103 -1.23 12.27 -6.31
CA LYS A 103 -1.14 13.54 -7.03
C LYS A 103 -2.34 14.36 -6.61
N ALA A 104 -2.08 15.54 -6.04
CA ALA A 104 -3.12 16.44 -5.59
C ALA A 104 -4.09 16.69 -6.76
N VAL A 105 -5.31 16.18 -6.62
CA VAL A 105 -6.38 16.50 -7.54
C VAL A 105 -6.64 17.98 -7.38
N GLU A 106 -6.65 18.71 -8.50
CA GLU A 106 -7.01 20.13 -8.45
C GLU A 106 -8.41 20.24 -7.84
N TRP A 107 -8.54 21.13 -6.84
CA TRP A 107 -9.84 21.45 -6.30
C TRP A 107 -10.75 21.91 -7.43
N PRO A 108 -12.00 21.43 -7.47
CA PRO A 108 -12.90 21.76 -8.56
C PRO A 108 -13.15 23.29 -8.52
N LYS A 109 -12.81 23.99 -9.61
CA LYS A 109 -12.91 25.47 -9.70
C LYS A 109 -14.34 25.86 -10.11
N GLY A 110 -15.06 26.59 -9.27
CA GLY A 110 -16.41 27.05 -9.60
C GLY A 110 -17.30 27.35 -8.39
N LYS A 111 -18.54 27.77 -8.64
CA LYS A 111 -19.59 27.86 -7.63
C LYS A 111 -20.36 26.55 -7.62
N TYR A 112 -20.48 25.92 -6.47
CA TYR A 112 -21.24 24.68 -6.29
C TYR A 112 -22.44 24.94 -5.39
N LEU A 113 -23.57 24.30 -5.73
CA LEU A 113 -24.69 24.16 -4.81
C LEU A 113 -24.27 23.15 -3.74
N VAL A 114 -23.73 23.67 -2.63
CA VAL A 114 -23.46 22.87 -1.44
C VAL A 114 -24.79 22.64 -0.75
N ILE A 115 -25.38 21.47 -0.96
CA ILE A 115 -26.50 21.02 -0.13
C ILE A 115 -25.88 20.58 1.19
N TYR A 116 -26.08 21.40 2.23
CA TYR A 116 -25.72 21.03 3.60
C TYR A 116 -26.74 20.00 4.08
N ALA A 117 -26.55 18.75 3.66
CA ALA A 117 -27.24 17.62 4.26
C ALA A 117 -26.50 17.35 5.57
N ASP A 118 -26.92 18.01 6.64
CA ASP A 118 -26.51 17.59 7.98
C ASP A 118 -27.00 16.13 8.12
N PRO A 119 -26.11 15.13 8.21
CA PRO A 119 -26.55 13.76 8.39
C PRO A 119 -27.40 13.72 9.67
N HIS A 120 -28.59 13.12 9.60
CA HIS A 120 -29.53 13.07 10.72
C HIS A 120 -29.02 12.24 11.92
N TRP A 121 -27.78 11.74 11.88
CA TRP A 121 -27.18 11.11 13.04
C TRP A 121 -26.73 12.19 14.01
N SER A 122 -27.22 12.12 15.25
CA SER A 122 -26.58 12.84 16.34
C SER A 122 -25.22 12.19 16.54
N TYR A 123 -24.12 12.92 16.29
CA TYR A 123 -22.87 12.56 16.94
C TYR A 123 -23.16 12.65 18.43
N GLY A 124 -23.03 11.54 19.15
CA GLY A 124 -23.30 11.43 20.58
C GLY A 124 -22.32 12.25 21.44
N ASP A 125 -22.19 13.54 21.16
CA ASP A 125 -21.49 14.56 21.93
C ASP A 125 -22.39 15.12 23.05
N GLU A 126 -23.56 14.50 23.30
CA GLU A 126 -24.27 14.60 24.57
C GLU A 126 -23.42 13.97 25.67
N ARG A 127 -22.52 14.80 26.20
CA ARG A 127 -21.46 14.45 27.12
C ARG A 127 -22.02 14.18 28.51
N SER A 128 -22.63 13.02 28.73
CA SER A 128 -22.87 12.48 30.08
C SER A 128 -21.76 11.50 30.46
N GLY A 129 -20.67 12.04 31.02
CA GLY A 129 -19.69 11.30 31.83
C GLY A 129 -18.82 10.27 31.09
N GLY A 130 -17.50 10.51 31.04
CA GLY A 130 -16.52 9.45 30.77
C GLY A 130 -15.31 9.89 29.96
N SER A 131 -14.27 10.30 30.69
CA SER A 131 -12.84 10.22 30.39
C SER A 131 -12.37 9.85 28.96
N TYR A 132 -11.55 10.75 28.38
CA TYR A 132 -10.61 10.58 27.24
C TYR A 132 -11.14 10.73 25.80
N GLY A 133 -10.84 11.89 25.18
CA GLY A 133 -11.00 12.15 23.74
C GLY A 133 -10.55 13.57 23.36
N MET A 134 -9.28 13.70 22.97
CA MET A 134 -8.51 14.94 22.86
C MET A 134 -8.71 15.66 21.51
N ALA A 135 -9.74 16.50 21.36
CA ALA A 135 -9.89 17.35 20.17
C ALA A 135 -10.13 18.84 20.47
N VAL A 136 -10.70 19.18 21.64
CA VAL A 136 -11.08 20.58 21.95
C VAL A 136 -9.90 21.46 22.38
N ASP A 137 -8.80 20.85 22.83
CA ASP A 137 -7.61 21.59 23.30
C ASP A 137 -6.66 22.00 22.15
N HIS A 138 -6.97 21.65 20.90
CA HIS A 138 -6.12 21.95 19.74
C HIS A 138 -6.32 23.35 19.15
N TYR A 139 -7.36 24.10 19.55
CA TYR A 139 -7.56 25.48 19.09
C TYR A 139 -7.05 26.46 20.14
N PHE A 140 -6.05 27.25 19.77
CA PHE A 140 -5.53 28.35 20.57
C PHE A 140 -6.66 29.33 20.88
N LYS A 141 -7.17 29.33 22.11
CA LYS A 141 -8.15 30.31 22.63
C LYS A 141 -7.47 31.65 22.93
N GLY A 142 -6.75 32.19 21.95
CA GLY A 142 -6.22 33.55 22.02
C GLY A 142 -7.36 34.55 21.89
N LYS A 143 -7.40 35.56 22.77
CA LYS A 143 -8.31 36.71 22.66
C LYS A 143 -8.23 37.28 21.24
N ILE A 144 -9.32 37.17 20.49
CA ILE A 144 -9.52 37.93 19.26
C ILE A 144 -9.67 39.38 19.71
N PHE A 145 -8.60 40.16 19.55
CA PHE A 145 -8.73 41.61 19.57
C PHE A 145 -9.49 41.99 18.31
N PHE A 146 -10.75 42.41 18.47
CA PHE A 146 -11.45 43.15 17.44
C PHE A 146 -10.70 44.46 17.23
N LEU A 147 -9.78 44.48 16.27
CA LEU A 147 -9.30 45.73 15.70
C LEU A 147 -10.50 46.36 15.01
N LYS A 148 -11.03 47.39 15.67
CA LYS A 148 -12.06 48.29 15.16
C LYS A 148 -11.56 48.81 13.81
N LEU A 149 -12.17 48.37 12.72
CA LEU A 149 -11.95 48.98 11.41
C LEU A 149 -12.48 50.40 11.49
N GLU A 150 -11.58 51.36 11.66
CA GLU A 150 -11.91 52.76 11.45
C GLU A 150 -12.29 52.93 9.99
N SER A 151 -13.55 53.33 9.79
CA SER A 151 -14.12 53.64 8.50
C SER A 151 -13.34 54.77 7.84
N TYR A 152 -12.69 54.50 6.70
CA TYR A 152 -12.13 55.55 5.86
C TYR A 152 -13.27 56.42 5.28
N PRO A 153 -13.19 57.75 5.34
CA PRO A 153 -14.22 58.60 4.75
C PRO A 153 -14.14 58.54 3.23
N PHE A 154 -15.23 58.07 2.61
CA PHE A 154 -15.48 58.18 1.18
C PHE A 154 -15.62 59.66 0.81
N LYS A 155 -14.59 60.25 0.18
CA LYS A 155 -14.69 61.57 -0.45
C LYS A 155 -15.28 61.40 -1.84
N ALA A 156 -16.55 61.78 -1.99
CA ALA A 156 -17.16 62.00 -3.30
C ALA A 156 -16.64 63.34 -3.85
N SER A 157 -15.90 63.29 -4.95
CA SER A 157 -15.58 64.46 -5.77
C SER A 157 -16.73 64.71 -6.75
N CYS A 158 -17.37 65.88 -6.64
CA CYS A 158 -18.16 66.51 -7.71
C CYS A 158 -17.31 67.60 -8.35
#